data_AF-A0A820GLF0-F1
#
_entry.id   AF-A0A820GLF0-F1
#
_cell.length_a   1.000
_cell.length_b   1.000
_cell.length_c   1.000
_cell.angle_alpha   90.00
_cell.angle_beta   90.00
_cell.angle_gamma   90.00
#
_symmetry.space_group_name_H-M   'P 1'
#
loop_
_entity.id
_entity.type
_entity.pdbx_description
1 polymer ?
#
loop_
_entity_poly.entity_id
_entity_poly.type
_entity_poly.pdbx_seq_one_letter_code
_entity_poly.pdbx_strand_id
1 'polypeptide(L)' 'MLDDRIGCPGCADGGIEWIEVNWSKESKRVTFEYEALINGIEELIKYLR' A
#
# COMPACT_ATOMS: atom_id res chain seq x y z
N MET A 1 22.55 -7.65 6.65
CA MET A 1 21.97 -6.30 6.52
C MET A 1 22.42 -5.75 5.17
N LEU A 2 21.62 -5.96 4.11
CA LEU A 2 21.49 -5.09 2.93
C LEU A 2 20.40 -5.65 1.99
N ASP A 3 19.29 -4.90 1.89
CA ASP A 3 18.21 -4.92 0.89
C ASP A 3 17.81 -6.25 0.19
N ASP A 4 16.92 -7.04 0.82
CA ASP A 4 16.29 -8.24 0.24
C ASP A 4 15.26 -7.95 -0.90
N ARG A 5 15.38 -6.83 -1.62
CA ARG A 5 14.55 -6.54 -2.79
C ARG A 5 15.38 -5.87 -3.90
N ILE A 6 16.04 -6.68 -4.72
CA ILE A 6 16.60 -6.24 -6.02
C ILE A 6 15.46 -6.28 -7.05
N GLY A 7 14.85 -5.12 -7.30
CA GLY A 7 13.74 -4.93 -8.23
C GLY A 7 12.83 -3.79 -7.78
N CYS A 8 12.12 -3.14 -8.71
CA CYS A 8 11.14 -2.11 -8.32
C CYS A 8 10.09 -2.78 -7.40
N PRO A 9 9.88 -2.28 -6.17
CA PRO A 9 8.88 -2.83 -5.27
C PRO A 9 7.53 -2.76 -5.98
N GLY A 10 7.01 -3.93 -6.40
CA GLY A 10 5.74 -4.04 -7.12
C GLY A 10 5.81 -4.26 -8.63
N CYS A 11 6.99 -4.29 -9.24
CA CYS A 11 7.14 -4.46 -10.70
C CYS A 11 7.14 -5.93 -11.17
N ALA A 12 7.45 -6.89 -10.29
CA ALA A 12 7.60 -8.29 -10.69
C ALA A 12 6.31 -9.14 -10.56
N ASP A 13 5.43 -8.90 -9.56
CA ASP A 13 4.44 -9.91 -9.18
C ASP A 13 3.02 -9.42 -8.81
N GLY A 14 2.63 -8.16 -9.05
CA GLY A 14 1.22 -7.80 -8.82
C GLY A 14 0.86 -6.34 -8.58
N GLY A 15 1.78 -5.39 -8.70
CA GLY A 15 1.48 -4.00 -8.30
C GLY A 15 1.36 -3.83 -6.79
N ILE A 16 1.41 -2.59 -6.33
CA ILE A 16 1.29 -2.24 -4.91
C ILE A 16 0.18 -1.22 -4.78
N GLU A 17 -0.71 -1.44 -3.83
CA GLU A 17 -1.73 -0.48 -3.45
C GLU A 17 -1.26 0.29 -2.20
N TRP A 18 -1.80 1.49 -2.01
CA TRP A 18 -1.52 2.27 -0.82
C TRP A 18 -2.70 3.13 -0.41
N ILE A 19 -2.79 3.39 0.90
CA ILE A 19 -3.65 4.42 1.46
C ILE A 19 -2.74 5.50 2.05
N GLU A 20 -3.06 6.75 1.76
CA GLU A 20 -2.37 7.91 2.30
C GLU A 20 -3.35 8.78 3.07
N VAL A 21 -3.04 9.01 4.35
CA VAL A 21 -3.78 9.93 5.19
C VAL A 21 -2.99 11.22 5.30
N ASN A 22 -3.64 12.33 4.98
CA ASN A 22 -3.06 13.66 4.99
C ASN A 22 -3.64 14.48 6.15
N TRP A 23 -2.78 14.94 7.05
CA TRP A 23 -3.09 15.94 8.08
C TRP A 23 -2.47 17.28 7.66
N SER A 24 -2.83 18.36 8.36
CA SER A 24 -2.39 19.72 8.01
C SER A 24 -0.87 19.92 7.95
N LYS A 25 -0.08 19.05 8.59
CA LYS A 25 1.39 19.15 8.68
C LYS A 25 2.14 17.87 8.35
N GLU A 26 1.45 16.76 8.18
CA GLU A 26 2.09 15.46 7.96
C GLU A 26 1.21 14.57 7.10
N SER A 27 1.84 13.64 6.40
CA SER A 27 1.16 12.57 5.70
C SER A 27 1.74 11.24 6.13
N LYS A 28 0.88 10.22 6.17
CA LYS A 28 1.28 8.85 6.45
C LYS A 28 0.75 7.96 5.35
N ARG A 29 1.68 7.25 4.70
CA ARG A 29 1.38 6.27 3.67
C ARG A 29 1.58 4.86 4.21
N VAL A 30 0.60 3.99 3.95
CA VAL A 30 0.69 2.57 4.20
C VAL A 30 0.57 1.84 2.88
N THR A 31 1.59 1.08 2.51
CA THR A 31 1.65 0.28 1.28
C THR A 31 1.32 -1.18 1.57
N PHE A 32 0.60 -1.84 0.68
CA PHE A 32 0.21 -3.24 0.79
C PHE A 32 0.14 -3.89 -0.59
N GLU A 33 0.14 -5.22 -0.60
CA GLU A 33 0.05 -6.01 -1.83
C GLU A 33 -1.30 -5.75 -2.52
N TYR A 34 -1.32 -5.78 -3.86
CA TYR A 34 -2.54 -5.63 -4.64
C TYR A 34 -3.59 -6.68 -4.26
N GLU A 35 -4.86 -6.26 -4.21
CA GLU A 35 -6.00 -7.09 -3.80
C GLU A 35 -5.98 -7.56 -2.34
N ALA A 36 -5.02 -7.10 -1.52
CA ALA A 36 -5.01 -7.42 -0.10
C ALA A 36 -6.29 -6.97 0.60
N LEU A 37 -6.85 -7.86 1.41
CA LEU A 37 -7.96 -7.57 2.32
C LEU A 37 -7.38 -7.12 3.66
N ILE A 38 -7.59 -5.86 4.01
CA ILE A 38 -7.14 -5.30 5.30
C ILE A 38 -8.33 -5.25 6.25
N ASN A 39 -8.26 -6.05 7.31
CA ASN A 39 -9.31 -6.15 8.32
C ASN A 39 -9.60 -4.78 8.98
N GLY A 40 -10.86 -4.37 8.94
CA GLY A 40 -11.37 -3.14 9.53
C GLY A 40 -11.48 -1.97 8.56
N ILE A 41 -10.95 -2.10 7.33
CA ILE A 41 -11.04 -1.07 6.29
C ILE A 41 -11.38 -1.64 4.90
N GLU A 42 -11.89 -2.87 4.82
CA GLU A 42 -12.19 -3.54 3.55
C GLU A 42 -13.13 -2.73 2.66
N GLU A 43 -14.16 -2.11 3.25
CA GLU A 43 -15.12 -1.28 2.51
C GLU A 43 -14.48 0.01 1.98
N LEU A 44 -13.54 0.59 2.74
CA LEU A 44 -12.77 1.76 2.28
C LEU A 44 -11.87 1.39 1.10
N ILE A 45 -11.21 0.24 1.16
CA ILE A 45 -10.37 -0.27 0.06
C ILE A 45 -11.22 -0.52 -1.19
N LYS A 46 -12.39 -1.17 -1.05
CA LYS A 46 -13.31 -1.39 -2.16
C LYS A 46 -13.82 -0.09 -2.78
N TYR A 47 -14.02 0.96 -1.97
CA TYR A 47 -14.47 2.26 -2.46
C TYR A 47 -13.39 3.02 -3.24
N LEU A 48 -12.10 2.82 -2.91
CA LEU A 48 -10.98 3.54 -3.51
C LEU A 48 -10.44 2.92 -4.81
N ARG A 49 -10.82 1.67 -5.11
CA ARG A 49 -10.50 0.97 -6.37
C ARG A 49 -11.45 1.36 -7.49
#